data_AF-A0A7G5E2E0-F1
#
_entry.id   AF-A0A7G5E2E0-F1
#
_cell.length_a   1.000
_cell.length_b   1.000
_cell.length_c   1.000
_cell.angle_alpha   90.00
_cell.angle_beta   90.00
_cell.angle_gamma   90.00
#
_symmetry.space_group_name_H-M   'P 1'
#
loop_
_entity.id
_entity.type
_entity.pdbx_description
1 polymer ?
#
loop_
_entity_poly.entity_id
_entity_poly.type
_entity_poly.pdbx_seq_one_letter_code
_entity_poly.pdbx_strand_id
1 'polypeptide(L)' 'MSEKQVGLPLAKFPLRGAGLYLIEGKVILEYGCPSIEVIRCGKMPLKPDPRSE' A
#
# COMPACT_ATOMS: atom_id res chain seq x y z
N MET A 1 8.72 6.64 -28.31
CA MET A 1 7.48 7.04 -27.61
C MET A 1 7.61 6.60 -26.16
N SER A 2 7.63 7.59 -25.26
CA SER A 2 7.79 7.59 -23.80
C SER A 2 8.01 6.25 -23.09
N GLU A 3 9.28 6.00 -22.74
CA GLU A 3 9.69 5.09 -21.67
C GLU A 3 9.20 5.68 -20.35
N LYS A 4 8.10 5.12 -19.81
CA LYS A 4 7.60 5.54 -18.50
C LYS A 4 8.63 5.15 -17.44
N GLN A 5 9.33 6.15 -16.94
CA GLN A 5 10.18 6.07 -15.76
C GLN A 5 9.35 5.56 -14.57
N VAL A 6 9.48 4.26 -14.26
CA VAL A 6 8.92 3.64 -13.06
C VAL A 6 9.76 4.12 -11.87
N GLY A 7 9.50 5.34 -11.42
CA GLY A 7 10.09 5.88 -10.19
C GLY A 7 9.63 5.04 -9.01
N LEU A 8 10.58 4.46 -8.28
CA LEU A 8 10.33 3.47 -7.23
C LEU A 8 9.23 3.95 -6.24
N PRO A 9 8.11 3.22 -6.09
CA PRO A 9 6.95 3.65 -5.29
C PRO A 9 7.29 3.92 -3.81
N LEU A 10 8.35 3.30 -3.30
CA LEU A 10 8.81 3.45 -1.91
C LEU A 10 9.37 4.84 -1.59
N ALA A 11 9.92 5.57 -2.57
CA ALA A 11 10.40 6.93 -2.33
C ALA A 11 9.25 7.91 -2.08
N LYS A 12 8.11 7.70 -2.76
CA LYS A 12 6.89 8.51 -2.60
C LYS A 12 6.04 8.05 -1.41
N PHE A 13 6.09 6.76 -1.08
CA PHE A 13 5.27 6.15 -0.03
C PHE A 13 6.13 5.27 0.87
N PRO A 14 6.98 5.87 1.74
CA PRO A 14 7.86 5.10 2.61
C PRO A 14 7.04 4.33 3.65
N LEU A 15 7.26 3.01 3.74
CA LEU A 15 6.71 2.18 4.81
C LEU A 15 7.48 2.48 6.10
N ARG A 16 6.79 3.01 7.12
CA ARG A 16 7.38 3.45 8.39
C ARG A 16 7.26 2.39 9.49
N GLY A 17 7.48 1.12 9.15
CA GLY A 17 7.30 -0.02 10.05
C GLY A 17 5.83 -0.37 10.30
N ALA A 18 5.55 -1.03 11.43
CA ALA A 18 4.23 -1.55 11.77
C ALA A 18 3.15 -0.45 11.85
N GLY A 19 1.92 -0.82 11.47
CA GLY A 19 0.75 0.05 11.56
C GLY A 19 -0.33 -0.34 10.56
N LEU A 20 -1.40 0.45 10.57
CA LEU A 20 -2.48 0.34 9.59
C LEU A 20 -2.09 1.09 8.32
N TYR A 21 -2.22 0.45 7.17
CA TYR A 21 -1.95 1.05 5.87
C TYR A 21 -3.14 0.86 4.94
N LEU A 22 -3.43 1.89 4.16
CA LEU A 22 -4.31 1.79 3.00
C LEU A 22 -3.44 1.50 1.77
N ILE A 23 -3.80 0.46 1.03
CA ILE A 23 -3.09 0.02 -0.18
C ILE A 23 -4.09 0.02 -1.33
N GLU A 24 -3.74 0.70 -2.41
CA GLU A 24 -4.45 0.63 -3.68
C GLU A 24 -3.55 -0.09 -4.68
N GLY A 25 -4.10 -1.12 -5.31
CA GLY A 25 -3.35 -2.00 -6.19
C GLY A 25 -4.25 -2.98 -6.91
N LYS A 26 -3.64 -3.82 -7.73
CA LYS A 26 -4.32 -4.86 -8.49
C LYS A 26 -4.10 -6.20 -7.81
N VAL A 27 -5.17 -6.96 -7.57
CA VAL A 27 -5.05 -8.35 -7.12
C VAL A 27 -4.56 -9.21 -8.28
N ILE A 28 -3.51 -9.98 -8.04
CA ILE A 28 -2.91 -10.90 -9.01
C ILE A 28 -2.76 -12.28 -8.37
N LEU A 29 -2.64 -13.31 -9.20
CA LEU A 29 -2.36 -14.67 -8.76
C LEU A 29 -1.03 -15.10 -9.39
N GLU A 30 0.02 -15.20 -8.57
CA GLU A 30 1.35 -15.63 -9.01
C GLU A 30 1.70 -16.94 -8.33
N TYR A 31 2.02 -17.97 -9.12
CA TYR A 31 2.35 -19.31 -8.61
C TYR A 31 1.29 -19.90 -7.66
N GLY A 32 0.01 -19.55 -7.85
CA GLY A 32 -1.09 -19.98 -6.97
C GLY A 32 -1.21 -19.18 -5.67
N CYS A 33 -0.38 -18.16 -5.47
CA CYS A 33 -0.41 -17.27 -4.31
C CYS A 33 -1.11 -15.95 -4.68
N PRO A 34 -2.21 -15.58 -3.99
CA PRO A 34 -2.83 -14.28 -4.20
C PRO A 34 -1.93 -13.17 -3.65
N SER A 35 -1.64 -12.18 -4.49
CA SER A 35 -0.77 -11.04 -4.21
C SER A 35 -1.41 -9.73 -4.67
N ILE A 36 -0.88 -8.59 -4.21
CA ILE A 36 -1.32 -7.26 -4.65
C ILE A 36 -0.14 -6.55 -5.29
N GLU A 37 -0.28 -6.18 -6.56
CA GLU A 37 0.63 -5.25 -7.24
C GLU A 37 0.28 -3.83 -6.80
N VAL A 38 1.16 -3.21 -6.01
CA VAL A 38 0.89 -1.92 -5.34
C VAL A 38 1.09 -0.74 -6.28
N ILE A 39 0.04 0.07 -6.46
CA ILE A 39 0.09 1.33 -7.20
C ILE A 39 0.43 2.49 -6.25
N ARG A 40 -0.21 2.52 -5.07
CA ARG A 40 0.04 3.51 -4.01
C ARG A 40 -0.26 2.92 -2.63
N CYS A 41 0.40 3.44 -1.60
CA CYS A 41 0.10 3.07 -0.21
C CYS A 41 0.32 4.25 0.74
N GLY A 42 -0.31 4.22 1.91
CA GLY A 42 -0.16 5.26 2.92
C GLY A 42 -0.54 4.77 4.31
N LYS A 43 0.14 5.30 5.33
CA LYS A 43 -0.18 5.00 6.74
C LYS A 43 -1.49 5.69 7.12
N MET A 44 -2.41 4.94 7.70
CA MET A 44 -3.70 5.45 8.14
C MET A 44 -3.64 5.92 9.60
N PRO A 45 -4.32 7.03 9.95
CA PRO A 45 -4.53 7.38 11.35
C PRO A 45 -5.42 6.32 12.01
N LEU A 46 -5.09 5.96 13.25
CA LEU A 46 -5.95 5.09 14.05
C LEU A 46 -7.12 5.91 14.57
N LYS A 47 -8.34 5.43 14.32
CA LYS A 47 -9.54 6.00 14.94
C LYS A 47 -9.69 5.38 16.33
N PRO A 48 -9.78 6.18 17.41
CA PRO A 48 -10.04 5.63 18.74
C PRO A 48 -11.38 4.89 18.76
N ASP A 49 -11.46 3.82 19.56
CA ASP A 49 -12.68 3.02 19.67
C ASP A 49 -13.80 3.88 20.30
N PRO A 50 -14.93 4.11 19.62
CA PRO A 50 -16.05 4.88 20.16
C PRO A 50 -16.75 4.21 21.36
N ARG A 51 -16.41 2.95 21.69
CA ARG A 51 -16.99 2.21 22.83
C ARG A 51 -16.17 2.29 24.11
N SER A 52 -14.99 2.89 24.07
CA SER A 52 -14.05 2.90 25.19
C SER A 52 -14.13 4.18 26.05
N GLU A 53 -15.24 4.94 26.00
CA GLU A 53 -15.55 5.97 27.02
C GLU A 53 -16.12 5.36 28.31
#